data_AF-A0A2N6KB54-F1
#
_entry.id   AF-A0A2N6KB54-F1
#
_cell.length_a   1.000
_cell.length_b   1.000
_cell.length_c   1.000
_cell.angle_alpha   90.00
_cell.angle_beta   90.00
_cell.angle_gamma   90.00
#
_symmetry.space_group_name_H-M   'P 1'
#
loop_
_entity.id
_entity.type
_entity.pdbx_description
1 polymer ?
#
loop_
_entity_poly.entity_id
_entity_poly.type
_entity_poly.pdbx_seq_one_letter_code
_entity_poly.pdbx_strand_id
1 'polypeptide(L)'
;MEMNENPDNDSEGLLQLEKQSAVSYLAQQWAKKYLQNVELNYFYEHKQDALNFKKVVSPEGRKRTAQKLINSLRTVSLQAWNKTEALLSEEIKRHRIDPKLINPWDITADSFGIYEQALYLYIQQQSSHNLPTQIPAVNRENSLSERIQQIQAQSFVSTQMAKIISTSVCLLRQKYTQKDPRVIGFVSMQFHYTNLGLLQTLSPLEKTVLGSYLKVIDDHLYMPLQRVYDAAADHDYNSHVLTAVQKLLPISTQIANKICQKIIDLYPNYHSQSGLLSEPLVRLSSIRDVEMFQVYLWVCSLEGSVNAIQQELFPLCAMLYPRLKVQWELIRCMLHLLQQEICQHLNTKQANTLMPYLQVLWHMFSPKVFSELIL
;
A
#
# COMPACT_ATOMS: atom_id res chain seq x y z
N MET A 1 6.48 43.75 40.58
CA MET A 1 6.85 43.48 39.17
C MET A 1 6.95 41.98 39.08
N GLU A 2 5.79 41.33 38.95
CA GLU A 2 5.68 39.87 38.89
C GLU A 2 6.06 39.40 37.49
N MET A 3 7.04 38.51 37.42
CA MET A 3 7.32 37.71 36.24
C MET A 3 6.35 36.53 36.22
N ASN A 4 5.38 36.59 35.31
CA ASN A 4 4.62 35.41 34.89
C ASN A 4 5.46 34.67 33.85
N GLU A 5 6.19 33.64 34.27
CA GLU A 5 6.64 32.58 33.36
C GLU A 5 5.47 31.59 33.21
N ASN A 6 4.96 31.49 31.99
CA ASN A 6 3.79 30.68 31.65
C ASN A 6 4.27 29.23 31.35
N PRO A 7 4.00 28.23 32.20
CA PRO A 7 4.52 26.86 32.05
C PRO A 7 3.82 26.06 30.93
N ASP A 8 2.78 26.60 30.30
CA ASP A 8 1.99 25.91 29.28
C ASP A 8 2.71 25.77 27.92
N ASN A 9 3.69 26.63 27.62
CA ASN A 9 4.30 26.68 26.28
C ASN A 9 5.31 25.53 26.03
N ASP A 10 5.98 25.04 27.08
CA ASP A 10 6.95 23.93 26.98
C ASP A 10 6.25 22.56 26.90
N SER A 11 5.06 22.42 27.51
CA SER A 11 4.28 21.19 27.46
C SER A 11 3.64 20.97 26.09
N GLU A 12 3.13 22.03 25.45
CA GLU A 12 2.61 21.96 24.08
C GLU A 12 3.70 21.60 23.06
N GLY A 13 4.91 22.16 23.20
CA GLY A 13 6.05 21.86 22.34
C GLY A 13 6.50 20.39 22.42
N LEU A 14 6.52 19.81 23.62
CA LEU A 14 6.87 18.39 23.84
C LEU A 14 5.82 17.44 23.26
N LEU A 15 4.53 17.73 23.50
CA LEU A 15 3.42 16.95 22.94
C LEU A 15 3.44 16.98 21.40
N GLN A 16 3.72 18.13 20.79
CA GLN A 16 3.79 18.26 19.34
C GLN A 16 4.98 17.48 18.74
N LEU A 17 6.11 17.43 19.45
CA LEU A 17 7.27 16.61 19.07
C LEU A 17 6.96 15.12 19.12
N GLU A 18 6.27 14.66 20.17
CA GLU A 18 5.88 13.26 20.34
C GLU A 18 4.92 12.81 19.24
N LYS A 19 3.92 13.64 18.91
CA LYS A 19 2.98 13.42 17.80
C LYS A 19 3.71 13.23 16.46
N GLN A 20 4.62 14.15 16.17
CA GLN A 20 5.38 14.12 14.92
C GLN A 20 6.33 12.91 14.85
N SER A 21 6.83 12.44 16.01
CA SER A 21 7.67 11.25 16.10
C SER A 21 6.92 9.96 15.76
N ALA A 22 5.67 9.79 16.23
CA ALA A 22 4.87 8.59 16.00
C ALA A 22 4.44 8.46 14.53
N VAL A 23 3.98 9.56 13.94
CA VAL A 23 3.66 9.69 12.50
C VAL A 23 4.86 9.32 11.64
N SER A 24 6.00 9.96 11.91
CA SER A 24 7.23 9.72 11.16
C SER A 24 7.72 8.28 11.31
N TYR A 25 7.64 7.70 12.50
CA TYR A 25 8.04 6.32 12.74
C TYR A 25 7.19 5.33 11.92
N LEU A 26 5.86 5.39 12.01
CA LEU A 26 5.00 4.44 11.29
C LEU A 26 5.11 4.59 9.78
N ALA A 27 5.19 5.82 9.28
CA ALA A 27 5.41 6.09 7.85
C ALA A 27 6.75 5.52 7.38
N GLN A 28 7.83 5.70 8.16
CA GLN A 28 9.14 5.11 7.86
C GLN A 28 9.10 3.57 7.90
N GLN A 29 8.45 2.96 8.90
CA GLN A 29 8.35 1.50 8.97
C GLN A 29 7.58 0.93 7.78
N TRP A 30 6.50 1.58 7.34
CA TRP A 30 5.79 1.17 6.13
C TRP A 30 6.65 1.34 4.88
N ALA A 31 7.33 2.49 4.76
CA ALA A 31 8.16 2.79 3.59
C ALA A 31 9.34 1.83 3.39
N LYS A 32 9.81 1.15 4.45
CA LYS A 32 10.82 0.09 4.33
C LYS A 32 10.39 -1.04 3.38
N LYS A 33 9.09 -1.27 3.19
CA LYS A 33 8.57 -2.25 2.22
C LYS A 33 9.01 -1.93 0.78
N TYR A 34 9.23 -0.66 0.46
CA TYR A 34 9.64 -0.23 -0.87
C TYR A 34 11.14 -0.43 -1.14
N LEU A 35 11.93 -0.68 -0.09
CA LEU A 35 13.35 -1.02 -0.19
C LEU A 35 13.57 -2.48 -0.55
N GLN A 36 12.76 -3.37 0.04
CA GLN A 36 12.90 -4.82 -0.14
C GLN A 36 12.63 -5.27 -1.58
N ASN A 37 11.83 -4.52 -2.34
CA ASN A 37 11.65 -4.73 -3.78
C ASN A 37 12.91 -4.42 -4.60
N VAL A 38 13.87 -3.68 -4.05
CA VAL A 38 15.19 -3.43 -4.66
C VAL A 38 16.23 -4.42 -4.12
N GLU A 39 16.09 -4.91 -2.88
CA GLU A 39 17.03 -5.81 -2.23
C GLU A 39 16.89 -7.30 -2.62
N LEU A 40 15.75 -7.72 -3.18
CA LEU A 40 15.53 -9.11 -3.61
C LEU A 40 16.43 -9.60 -4.76
N ASN A 41 17.21 -8.73 -5.40
CA ASN A 41 17.89 -9.04 -6.67
C ASN A 41 19.42 -9.10 -6.61
N TYR A 42 19.99 -9.57 -5.48
CA TYR A 42 21.40 -9.99 -5.46
C TYR A 42 21.65 -11.41 -6.01
N PHE A 43 20.61 -12.12 -6.47
CA PHE A 43 20.75 -13.42 -7.15
C PHE A 43 20.73 -13.26 -8.68
N TYR A 44 21.70 -12.54 -9.24
CA TYR A 44 22.02 -12.70 -10.67
C TYR A 44 23.24 -13.61 -10.78
N GLU A 45 23.00 -14.88 -11.10
CA GLU A 45 24.06 -15.88 -11.31
C GLU A 45 24.86 -15.62 -12.62
N HIS A 46 24.45 -14.65 -13.44
CA HIS A 46 25.08 -14.33 -14.72
C HIS A 46 25.52 -12.86 -14.87
N LYS A 47 26.78 -12.64 -15.28
CA LYS A 47 27.40 -11.32 -15.51
C LYS A 47 26.63 -10.44 -16.51
N GLN A 48 25.93 -11.05 -17.46
CA GLN A 48 25.16 -10.34 -18.49
C GLN A 48 23.94 -9.62 -17.91
N ASP A 49 23.27 -10.23 -16.93
CA ASP A 49 22.10 -9.64 -16.28
C ASP A 49 22.48 -8.45 -15.39
N ALA A 50 23.65 -8.52 -14.74
CA ALA A 50 24.20 -7.40 -13.99
C ALA A 50 24.52 -6.18 -14.89
N LEU A 51 25.05 -6.41 -16.10
CA LEU A 51 25.31 -5.34 -17.08
C LEU A 51 24.00 -4.74 -17.63
N ASN A 52 23.02 -5.59 -17.94
CA ASN A 52 21.70 -5.15 -18.38
C ASN A 52 20.97 -4.35 -17.29
N PHE A 53 21.08 -4.78 -16.03
CA PHE A 53 20.51 -4.05 -14.89
C PHE A 53 21.17 -2.68 -14.71
N LYS A 54 22.51 -2.59 -14.75
CA LYS A 54 23.23 -1.31 -14.72
C LYS A 54 22.77 -0.35 -15.81
N LYS A 55 22.50 -0.86 -17.01
CA LYS A 55 21.98 -0.07 -18.13
C LYS A 55 20.54 0.42 -17.89
N VAL A 56 19.69 -0.37 -17.23
CA VAL A 56 18.31 0.02 -16.91
C VAL A 56 18.27 1.08 -15.80
N VAL A 57 19.11 0.96 -14.77
CA VAL A 57 19.15 1.92 -13.67
C VAL A 57 19.96 3.19 -13.98
N SER A 58 20.66 3.24 -15.13
CA SER A 58 21.40 4.42 -15.60
C SER A 58 20.46 5.60 -15.90
N PRO A 59 20.97 6.85 -15.93
CA PRO A 59 20.15 8.03 -16.24
C PRO A 59 19.40 7.88 -17.56
N GLU A 60 20.11 7.43 -18.59
CA GLU A 60 19.59 7.19 -19.93
C GLU A 60 18.66 5.98 -19.95
N GLY A 61 18.97 4.93 -19.18
CA GLY A 61 18.10 3.78 -18.95
C GLY A 61 16.74 4.20 -18.43
N ARG A 62 16.72 4.90 -17.29
CA ARG A 62 15.51 5.39 -16.64
C ARG A 62 14.75 6.37 -17.53
N LYS A 63 15.44 7.30 -18.20
CA LYS A 63 14.80 8.21 -19.15
C LYS A 63 14.12 7.46 -20.31
N ARG A 64 14.74 6.41 -20.86
CA ARG A 64 14.11 5.56 -21.89
C ARG A 64 12.89 4.83 -21.36
N THR A 65 12.99 4.20 -20.18
CA THR A 65 11.87 3.51 -19.54
C THR A 65 10.70 4.46 -19.30
N ALA A 66 10.98 5.63 -18.73
CA ALA A 66 9.96 6.64 -18.45
C ALA A 66 9.32 7.18 -19.74
N GLN A 67 10.11 7.48 -20.78
CA GLN A 67 9.57 7.93 -22.06
C GLN A 67 8.65 6.87 -22.70
N LYS A 68 9.03 5.59 -22.63
CA LYS A 68 8.21 4.49 -23.10
C LYS A 68 6.84 4.48 -22.40
N LEU A 69 6.85 4.64 -21.09
CA LEU A 69 5.62 4.65 -20.28
C LEU A 69 4.76 5.88 -20.55
N ILE A 70 5.36 7.08 -20.61
CA ILE A 70 4.65 8.33 -20.95
C ILE A 70 3.96 8.19 -22.32
N ASN A 71 4.66 7.64 -23.32
CA ASN A 71 4.11 7.45 -24.66
C ASN A 71 2.91 6.48 -24.68
N SER A 72 2.90 5.48 -23.79
CA SER A 72 1.80 4.51 -23.68
C SER A 72 0.69 4.94 -22.73
N LEU A 73 0.98 5.84 -21.77
CA LEU A 73 0.14 6.12 -20.62
C LEU A 73 -1.27 6.58 -21.02
N ARG A 74 -1.39 7.49 -21.99
CA ARG A 74 -2.68 7.99 -22.43
C ARG A 74 -3.58 6.89 -22.98
N THR A 75 -3.06 6.08 -23.90
CA THR A 75 -3.81 4.98 -24.51
C THR A 75 -4.17 3.91 -23.50
N VAL A 76 -3.22 3.52 -22.65
CA VAL A 76 -3.43 2.51 -21.60
C VAL A 76 -4.46 2.99 -20.58
N SER A 77 -4.41 4.26 -20.17
CA SER A 77 -5.36 4.84 -19.21
C SER A 77 -6.79 4.88 -19.77
N LEU A 78 -6.97 5.21 -21.05
CA LEU A 78 -8.30 5.13 -21.70
C LEU A 78 -8.82 3.69 -21.76
N GLN A 79 -7.97 2.71 -22.10
CA GLN A 79 -8.33 1.30 -22.09
C GLN A 79 -8.66 0.79 -20.68
N ALA A 80 -7.95 1.29 -19.67
CA ALA A 80 -8.20 0.99 -18.27
C ALA A 80 -9.58 1.50 -17.83
N TRP A 81 -10.00 2.67 -18.31
CA TRP A 81 -11.33 3.20 -17.99
C TRP A 81 -12.43 2.29 -18.56
N ASN A 82 -12.31 1.89 -19.82
CA ASN A 82 -13.28 0.98 -20.45
C ASN A 82 -13.42 -0.33 -19.67
N LYS A 83 -12.31 -0.87 -19.15
CA LYS A 83 -12.34 -2.09 -18.30
C LYS A 83 -13.00 -1.82 -16.94
N THR A 84 -12.72 -0.66 -16.34
CA THR A 84 -13.33 -0.23 -15.07
C THR A 84 -14.84 -0.08 -15.21
N GLU A 85 -15.30 0.59 -16.26
CA GLU A 85 -16.72 0.78 -16.56
C GLU A 85 -17.41 -0.56 -16.86
N ALA A 86 -16.79 -1.43 -17.66
CA ALA A 86 -17.33 -2.77 -17.92
C ALA A 86 -17.45 -3.62 -16.64
N LEU A 87 -16.56 -3.41 -15.67
CA LEU A 87 -16.58 -4.14 -14.40
C LEU A 87 -17.67 -3.62 -13.45
N LEU A 88 -17.82 -2.29 -13.33
CA LEU A 88 -18.52 -1.62 -12.22
C LEU A 88 -19.73 -0.76 -12.60
N SER A 89 -20.06 -0.58 -13.88
CA SER A 89 -21.18 0.26 -14.32
C SER A 89 -22.53 -0.11 -13.68
N GLU A 90 -22.83 -1.41 -13.57
CA GLU A 90 -24.07 -1.88 -12.92
C GLU A 90 -24.08 -1.66 -11.40
N GLU A 91 -22.90 -1.55 -10.78
CA GLU A 91 -22.76 -1.33 -9.34
C GLU A 91 -23.18 0.08 -8.93
N ILE A 92 -23.12 1.06 -9.85
CA ILE A 92 -23.63 2.42 -9.62
C ILE A 92 -25.12 2.36 -9.24
N LYS A 93 -25.92 1.62 -10.01
CA LYS A 93 -27.36 1.46 -9.75
C LYS A 93 -27.60 0.59 -8.53
N ARG A 94 -26.92 -0.56 -8.45
CA ARG A 94 -27.10 -1.54 -7.37
C ARG A 94 -26.84 -0.94 -5.99
N HIS A 95 -25.78 -0.15 -5.86
CA HIS A 95 -25.36 0.46 -4.61
C HIS A 95 -25.86 1.90 -4.42
N ARG A 96 -26.66 2.42 -5.37
CA ARG A 96 -27.20 3.79 -5.35
C ARG A 96 -26.10 4.85 -5.19
N ILE A 97 -24.99 4.67 -5.91
CA ILE A 97 -23.91 5.66 -5.96
C ILE A 97 -24.37 6.80 -6.86
N ASP A 98 -24.21 8.05 -6.43
CA ASP A 98 -24.51 9.21 -7.27
C ASP A 98 -23.57 9.21 -8.48
N PRO A 99 -24.08 9.06 -9.72
CA PRO A 99 -23.24 9.02 -10.92
C PRO A 99 -22.40 10.29 -11.11
N LYS A 100 -22.83 11.44 -10.56
CA LYS A 100 -22.09 12.71 -10.65
C LYS A 100 -20.75 12.68 -9.89
N LEU A 101 -20.58 11.73 -8.97
CA LEU A 101 -19.32 11.52 -8.25
C LEU A 101 -18.28 10.76 -9.08
N ILE A 102 -18.70 10.17 -10.20
CA ILE A 102 -17.85 9.34 -11.06
C ILE A 102 -17.72 10.06 -12.42
N ASN A 103 -16.70 10.90 -12.54
CA ASN A 103 -16.34 11.52 -13.82
C ASN A 103 -15.14 10.79 -14.45
N PRO A 104 -15.33 10.04 -15.56
CA PRO A 104 -14.27 9.33 -16.26
C PRO A 104 -13.05 10.19 -16.58
N TRP A 105 -13.30 11.44 -17.02
CA TRP A 105 -12.27 12.35 -17.49
C TRP A 105 -11.43 12.87 -16.34
N ASP A 106 -12.06 13.26 -15.23
CA ASP A 106 -11.36 13.73 -14.04
C ASP A 106 -10.54 12.62 -13.42
N ILE A 107 -11.11 11.41 -13.28
CA ILE A 107 -10.39 10.24 -12.73
C ILE A 107 -9.19 9.91 -13.61
N THR A 108 -9.37 9.86 -14.94
CA THR A 108 -8.29 9.57 -15.89
C THR A 108 -7.20 10.64 -15.85
N ALA A 109 -7.55 11.92 -15.80
CA ALA A 109 -6.61 13.04 -15.76
C ALA A 109 -5.83 13.08 -14.43
N ASP A 110 -6.51 12.89 -13.31
CA ASP A 110 -5.86 12.82 -12.01
C ASP A 110 -4.91 11.62 -11.92
N SER A 111 -5.34 10.43 -12.40
CA SER A 111 -4.49 9.25 -12.49
C SER A 111 -3.23 9.54 -13.31
N PHE A 112 -3.38 10.20 -14.46
CA PHE A 112 -2.26 10.58 -15.31
C PHE A 112 -1.24 11.45 -14.56
N GLY A 113 -1.70 12.45 -13.81
CA GLY A 113 -0.83 13.32 -13.01
C GLY A 113 -0.03 12.57 -11.95
N ILE A 114 -0.63 11.57 -11.28
CA ILE A 114 0.09 10.71 -10.32
C ILE A 114 1.21 9.92 -11.01
N TYR A 115 0.92 9.33 -12.17
CA TYR A 115 1.93 8.58 -12.93
C TYR A 115 3.06 9.48 -13.43
N GLU A 116 2.76 10.66 -13.95
CA GLU A 116 3.79 11.62 -14.37
C GLU A 116 4.70 12.01 -13.22
N GLN A 117 4.14 12.29 -12.05
CA GLN A 117 4.93 12.60 -10.85
C GLN A 117 5.83 11.43 -10.44
N ALA A 118 5.28 10.20 -10.42
CA ALA A 118 6.07 9.02 -10.09
C ALA A 118 7.20 8.77 -11.11
N LEU A 119 6.94 8.96 -12.40
CA LEU A 119 7.94 8.82 -13.45
C LEU A 119 9.01 9.92 -13.41
N TYR A 120 8.62 11.14 -13.06
CA TYR A 120 9.56 12.24 -12.82
C TYR A 120 10.52 11.90 -11.68
N LEU A 121 10.00 11.42 -10.54
CA LEU A 121 10.82 10.96 -9.41
C LEU A 121 11.69 9.75 -9.76
N TYR A 122 11.17 8.85 -10.61
CA TYR A 122 11.93 7.71 -11.11
C TYR A 122 13.14 8.12 -11.95
N ILE A 123 13.02 9.18 -12.77
CA ILE A 123 14.13 9.77 -13.52
C ILE A 123 15.12 10.48 -12.57
N GLN A 124 14.60 11.22 -11.58
CA GLN A 124 15.37 12.06 -10.65
C GLN A 124 16.17 11.32 -9.57
N GLN A 125 16.03 10.00 -9.43
CA GLN A 125 16.62 9.19 -8.34
C GLN A 125 18.18 9.11 -8.35
N GLN A 126 18.89 10.12 -8.86
CA GLN A 126 20.30 10.06 -9.25
C GLN A 126 21.24 11.14 -8.72
N SER A 127 20.84 11.99 -7.77
CA SER A 127 21.78 13.00 -7.27
C SER A 127 22.73 12.53 -6.15
N SER A 128 22.67 11.27 -5.69
CA SER A 128 23.45 10.82 -4.50
C SER A 128 24.32 9.58 -4.70
N HIS A 129 24.42 9.02 -5.90
CA HIS A 129 25.28 7.87 -6.17
C HIS A 129 26.50 8.28 -7.01
N ASN A 130 27.45 8.99 -6.40
CA ASN A 130 28.83 8.90 -6.86
C ASN A 130 29.35 7.51 -6.47
N LEU A 131 29.21 6.52 -7.36
CA LEU A 131 29.96 5.26 -7.22
C LEU A 131 31.46 5.60 -7.34
N PRO A 132 32.31 5.25 -6.37
CA PRO A 132 33.75 5.35 -6.55
C PRO A 132 34.14 4.50 -7.76
N THR A 133 34.70 5.14 -8.78
CA THR A 133 35.09 4.50 -10.04
C THR A 133 36.40 3.71 -9.93
N GLN A 134 36.83 3.35 -8.72
CA GLN A 134 38.05 2.59 -8.50
C GLN A 134 37.76 1.53 -7.44
N ILE A 135 38.08 0.27 -7.75
CA ILE A 135 38.16 -0.82 -6.79
C ILE A 135 39.53 -0.65 -6.12
N PRO A 136 39.63 -0.18 -4.86
CA PRO A 136 40.86 -0.35 -4.09
C PRO A 136 40.87 -1.80 -3.61
N ALA A 137 42.07 -2.38 -3.53
CA ALA A 137 42.28 -3.73 -3.03
C ALA A 137 41.54 -3.97 -1.69
N VAL A 138 40.95 -5.15 -1.59
CA VAL A 138 40.10 -5.64 -0.50
C VAL A 138 40.73 -5.41 0.88
N ASN A 139 40.20 -4.45 1.65
CA ASN A 139 40.26 -4.43 3.11
C ASN A 139 38.85 -4.75 3.64
N ARG A 140 38.69 -5.89 4.31
CA ARG A 140 37.38 -6.44 4.73
C ARG A 140 36.56 -5.49 5.62
N GLU A 141 37.18 -4.57 6.35
CA GLU A 141 36.49 -3.66 7.28
C GLU A 141 35.81 -2.46 6.58
N ASN A 142 36.33 -1.98 5.44
CA ASN A 142 35.68 -0.90 4.68
C ASN A 142 34.40 -1.38 3.97
N SER A 143 34.28 -2.68 3.69
CA SER A 143 33.14 -3.25 2.96
C SER A 143 31.82 -3.23 3.73
N LEU A 144 31.84 -3.29 5.07
CA LEU A 144 30.66 -3.26 5.92
C LEU A 144 30.14 -1.83 6.12
N SER A 145 31.04 -0.88 6.35
CA SER A 145 30.71 0.54 6.48
C SER A 145 30.11 1.11 5.19
N GLU A 146 30.71 0.79 4.03
CA GLU A 146 30.17 1.16 2.72
C GLU A 146 28.80 0.52 2.45
N ARG A 147 28.59 -0.74 2.85
CA ARG A 147 27.28 -1.41 2.73
C ARG A 147 26.22 -0.78 3.62
N ILE A 148 26.57 -0.44 4.86
CA ILE A 148 25.66 0.22 5.80
C ILE A 148 25.28 1.62 5.28
N GLN A 149 26.25 2.38 4.75
CA GLN A 149 25.99 3.69 4.14
C GLN A 149 25.13 3.57 2.87
N GLN A 150 25.34 2.54 2.03
CA GLN A 150 24.51 2.28 0.86
C GLN A 150 23.07 1.92 1.25
N ILE A 151 22.87 1.04 2.24
CA ILE A 151 21.55 0.66 2.76
C ILE A 151 20.84 1.88 3.38
N GLN A 152 21.57 2.70 4.13
CA GLN A 152 21.02 3.92 4.74
C GLN A 152 20.65 4.99 3.70
N ALA A 153 21.49 5.21 2.69
CA ALA A 153 21.20 6.14 1.59
C ALA A 153 20.02 5.67 0.73
N GLN A 154 19.95 4.37 0.45
CA GLN A 154 18.84 3.76 -0.30
C GLN A 154 17.52 3.85 0.49
N SER A 155 17.58 3.62 1.81
CA SER A 155 16.47 3.82 2.76
C SER A 155 15.94 5.26 2.76
N PHE A 156 16.86 6.24 2.75
CA PHE A 156 16.50 7.65 2.70
C PHE A 156 15.82 8.06 1.37
N VAL A 157 16.34 7.60 0.24
CA VAL A 157 15.76 7.92 -1.08
C VAL A 157 14.38 7.30 -1.26
N SER A 158 14.17 6.06 -0.80
CA SER A 158 12.85 5.41 -0.87
C SER A 158 11.83 6.05 0.07
N THR A 159 12.24 6.53 1.25
CA THR A 159 11.34 7.22 2.18
C THR A 159 10.94 8.60 1.66
N GLN A 160 11.84 9.35 1.03
CA GLN A 160 11.52 10.64 0.41
C GLN A 160 10.60 10.47 -0.81
N MET A 161 10.92 9.51 -1.70
CA MET A 161 10.08 9.17 -2.85
C MET A 161 8.68 8.73 -2.40
N ALA A 162 8.61 7.85 -1.41
CA ALA A 162 7.35 7.38 -0.86
C ALA A 162 6.52 8.54 -0.31
N LYS A 163 7.14 9.47 0.44
CA LYS A 163 6.46 10.65 0.99
C LYS A 163 5.85 11.55 -0.08
N ILE A 164 6.57 11.82 -1.17
CA ILE A 164 6.09 12.72 -2.22
C ILE A 164 4.91 12.08 -2.96
N ILE A 165 5.03 10.82 -3.37
CA ILE A 165 3.97 10.10 -4.09
C ILE A 165 2.76 9.89 -3.16
N SER A 166 2.99 9.47 -1.92
CA SER A 166 1.91 9.21 -0.96
C SER A 166 1.07 10.46 -0.71
N THR A 167 1.69 11.63 -0.60
CA THR A 167 0.98 12.90 -0.39
C THR A 167 -0.05 13.14 -1.51
N SER A 168 0.36 13.04 -2.78
CA SER A 168 -0.53 13.26 -3.92
C SER A 168 -1.63 12.19 -4.00
N VAL A 169 -1.28 10.93 -3.74
CA VAL A 169 -2.25 9.82 -3.76
C VAL A 169 -3.26 9.92 -2.62
N CYS A 170 -2.84 10.39 -1.44
CA CYS A 170 -3.75 10.62 -0.32
C CYS A 170 -4.74 11.76 -0.62
N LEU A 171 -4.27 12.86 -1.21
CA LEU A 171 -5.16 13.94 -1.65
C LEU A 171 -6.17 13.44 -2.71
N LEU A 172 -5.70 12.62 -3.64
CA LEU A 172 -6.56 11.99 -4.64
C LEU A 172 -7.63 11.11 -3.99
N ARG A 173 -7.22 10.23 -3.07
CA ARG A 173 -8.14 9.36 -2.33
C ARG A 173 -9.19 10.20 -1.61
N GLN A 174 -8.77 11.22 -0.86
CA GLN A 174 -9.68 12.12 -0.13
C GLN A 174 -10.68 12.81 -1.06
N LYS A 175 -10.23 13.34 -2.21
CA LYS A 175 -11.10 13.97 -3.23
C LYS A 175 -12.26 13.06 -3.62
N TYR A 176 -11.99 11.78 -3.85
CA TYR A 176 -13.01 10.84 -4.33
C TYR A 176 -13.81 10.15 -3.21
N THR A 177 -13.28 10.05 -2.00
CA THR A 177 -13.98 9.38 -0.89
C THR A 177 -14.79 10.33 -0.01
N GLN A 178 -14.66 11.65 -0.16
CA GLN A 178 -15.27 12.63 0.75
C GLN A 178 -16.80 12.51 0.87
N LYS A 179 -17.48 12.19 -0.24
CA LYS A 179 -18.96 12.09 -0.28
C LYS A 179 -19.45 10.65 -0.20
N ASP A 180 -18.81 9.75 -0.94
CA ASP A 180 -19.13 8.33 -0.96
C ASP A 180 -17.83 7.52 -1.06
N PRO A 181 -17.42 6.82 0.01
CA PRO A 181 -16.18 6.05 0.02
C PRO A 181 -16.08 4.99 -1.09
N ARG A 182 -17.21 4.50 -1.63
CA ARG A 182 -17.23 3.47 -2.67
C ARG A 182 -16.70 3.97 -4.00
N VAL A 183 -16.68 5.29 -4.25
CA VAL A 183 -16.14 5.89 -5.47
C VAL A 183 -14.66 5.52 -5.65
N ILE A 184 -13.94 5.27 -4.54
CA ILE A 184 -12.55 4.77 -4.64
C ILE A 184 -12.45 3.44 -5.38
N GLY A 185 -13.50 2.62 -5.44
CA GLY A 185 -13.49 1.39 -6.24
C GLY A 185 -13.26 1.67 -7.73
N PHE A 186 -13.86 2.74 -8.28
CA PHE A 186 -13.66 3.15 -9.66
C PHE A 186 -12.24 3.67 -9.89
N VAL A 187 -11.77 4.53 -8.99
CA VAL A 187 -10.41 5.09 -9.06
C VAL A 187 -9.36 3.97 -8.94
N SER A 188 -9.49 3.10 -7.95
CA SER A 188 -8.59 1.97 -7.75
C SER A 188 -8.58 1.00 -8.93
N MET A 189 -9.73 0.74 -9.56
CA MET A 189 -9.76 -0.11 -10.75
C MET A 189 -9.13 0.57 -11.99
N GLN A 190 -9.26 1.90 -12.10
CA GLN A 190 -8.54 2.67 -13.11
C GLN A 190 -7.03 2.51 -12.96
N PHE A 191 -6.49 2.70 -11.75
CA PHE A 191 -5.06 2.51 -11.48
C PHE A 191 -4.63 1.06 -11.70
N HIS A 192 -5.43 0.08 -11.25
CA HIS A 192 -5.13 -1.34 -11.44
C HIS A 192 -4.94 -1.70 -12.92
N TYR A 193 -5.91 -1.37 -13.77
CA TYR A 193 -5.82 -1.70 -15.19
C TYR A 193 -4.78 -0.86 -15.92
N THR A 194 -4.52 0.37 -15.46
CA THR A 194 -3.43 1.20 -15.99
C THR A 194 -2.07 0.57 -15.65
N ASN A 195 -1.84 0.17 -14.40
CA ASN A 195 -0.64 -0.54 -13.97
C ASN A 195 -0.41 -1.81 -14.81
N LEU A 196 -1.44 -2.63 -15.00
CA LEU A 196 -1.33 -3.84 -15.82
C LEU A 196 -0.91 -3.53 -17.27
N GLY A 197 -1.54 -2.55 -17.91
CA GLY A 197 -1.21 -2.17 -19.28
C GLY A 197 0.20 -1.57 -19.41
N LEU A 198 0.61 -0.72 -18.46
CA LEU A 198 1.96 -0.14 -18.43
C LEU A 198 3.02 -1.22 -18.23
N LEU A 199 2.81 -2.12 -17.26
CA LEU A 199 3.74 -3.21 -16.97
C LEU A 199 3.89 -4.15 -18.17
N GLN A 200 2.84 -4.40 -18.96
CA GLN A 200 2.95 -5.21 -20.17
C GLN A 200 3.93 -4.63 -21.20
N THR A 201 4.16 -3.32 -21.19
CA THR A 201 5.14 -2.70 -22.08
C THR A 201 6.58 -2.91 -21.61
N LEU A 202 6.82 -3.30 -20.35
CA LEU A 202 8.16 -3.31 -19.75
C LEU A 202 8.84 -4.68 -19.75
N SER A 203 10.16 -4.66 -19.86
CA SER A 203 11.01 -5.82 -19.59
C SER A 203 11.00 -6.20 -18.10
N PRO A 204 11.36 -7.43 -17.72
CA PRO A 204 11.42 -7.85 -16.31
C PRO A 204 12.29 -6.93 -15.44
N LEU A 205 13.45 -6.49 -15.93
CA LEU A 205 14.34 -5.59 -15.19
C LEU A 205 13.71 -4.20 -14.99
N GLU A 206 13.07 -3.64 -16.02
CA GLU A 206 12.36 -2.37 -15.90
C GLU A 206 11.21 -2.46 -14.89
N LYS A 207 10.45 -3.57 -14.90
CA LYS A 207 9.38 -3.84 -13.91
C LYS A 207 9.92 -3.88 -12.48
N THR A 208 11.07 -4.51 -12.25
CA THR A 208 11.70 -4.53 -10.93
C THR A 208 11.99 -3.12 -10.44
N VAL A 209 12.69 -2.30 -11.24
CA VAL A 209 13.15 -0.98 -10.77
C VAL A 209 11.97 -0.03 -10.58
N LEU A 210 10.96 -0.09 -11.44
CA LEU A 210 9.77 0.75 -11.33
C LEU A 210 8.77 0.25 -10.26
N GLY A 211 8.82 -1.03 -9.91
CA GLY A 211 7.82 -1.68 -9.06
C GLY A 211 7.63 -1.02 -7.70
N SER A 212 8.69 -0.46 -7.10
CA SER A 212 8.58 0.28 -5.83
C SER A 212 7.71 1.54 -5.95
N TYR A 213 7.80 2.29 -7.05
CA TYR A 213 7.01 3.48 -7.31
C TYR A 213 5.53 3.16 -7.47
N LEU A 214 5.22 2.13 -8.27
CA LEU A 214 3.85 1.67 -8.47
C LEU A 214 3.25 1.10 -7.18
N LYS A 215 4.05 0.41 -6.37
CA LYS A 215 3.61 -0.11 -5.08
C LYS A 215 3.26 0.99 -4.09
N VAL A 216 4.01 2.11 -4.06
CA VAL A 216 3.64 3.26 -3.22
C VAL A 216 2.27 3.79 -3.60
N ILE A 217 2.01 3.94 -4.91
CA ILE A 217 0.72 4.40 -5.43
C ILE A 217 -0.38 3.45 -4.99
N ASP A 218 -0.23 2.14 -5.24
CA ASP A 218 -1.23 1.15 -4.87
C ASP A 218 -1.48 1.17 -3.36
N ASP A 219 -0.45 1.07 -2.54
CA ASP A 219 -0.62 0.99 -1.08
C ASP A 219 -1.43 2.19 -0.53
N HIS A 220 -1.12 3.41 -0.97
CA HIS A 220 -1.79 4.64 -0.47
C HIS A 220 -3.15 4.90 -1.13
N LEU A 221 -3.43 4.28 -2.27
CA LEU A 221 -4.72 4.37 -2.94
C LEU A 221 -5.73 3.39 -2.31
N TYR A 222 -5.32 2.14 -2.13
CA TYR A 222 -6.17 1.07 -1.60
C TYR A 222 -6.40 1.16 -0.09
N MET A 223 -5.43 1.68 0.65
CA MET A 223 -5.45 1.68 2.11
C MET A 223 -5.39 3.11 2.69
N PRO A 224 -6.16 3.41 3.75
CA PRO A 224 -6.13 4.72 4.40
C PRO A 224 -4.91 4.89 5.32
N LEU A 225 -3.70 4.73 4.78
CA LEU A 225 -2.45 4.75 5.57
C LEU A 225 -2.22 6.08 6.30
N GLN A 226 -2.51 7.21 5.64
CA GLN A 226 -2.40 8.53 6.27
C GLN A 226 -3.30 8.63 7.52
N ARG A 227 -4.51 8.06 7.46
CA ARG A 227 -5.44 8.02 8.59
C ARG A 227 -4.92 7.20 9.76
N VAL A 228 -4.16 6.12 9.50
CA VAL A 228 -3.44 5.38 10.55
C VAL A 228 -2.40 6.27 11.21
N TYR A 229 -1.63 7.01 10.42
CA TYR A 229 -0.57 7.87 10.96
C TYR A 229 -1.15 9.00 11.80
N ASP A 230 -2.20 9.67 11.30
CA ASP A 230 -2.88 10.75 12.00
C ASP A 230 -3.53 10.23 13.30
N ALA A 231 -4.26 9.11 13.24
CA ALA A 231 -4.88 8.52 14.42
C ALA A 231 -3.84 8.05 15.44
N ALA A 232 -2.66 7.59 15.00
CA ALA A 232 -1.58 7.20 15.91
C ALA A 232 -0.96 8.39 16.64
N ALA A 233 -1.01 9.60 16.08
CA ALA A 233 -0.52 10.81 16.73
C ALA A 233 -1.35 11.18 17.95
N ASP A 234 -2.61 10.78 18.03
CA ASP A 234 -3.49 11.14 19.15
C ASP A 234 -3.37 10.21 20.36
N HIS A 235 -2.42 9.27 20.35
CA HIS A 235 -2.20 8.32 21.44
C HIS A 235 -0.94 8.63 22.24
N ASP A 236 -1.02 8.40 23.55
CA ASP A 236 0.16 8.36 24.41
C ASP A 236 1.16 7.31 23.92
N TYR A 237 2.46 7.63 24.03
CA TYR A 237 3.56 6.76 23.63
C TYR A 237 3.47 5.34 24.20
N ASN A 238 2.98 5.21 25.44
CA ASN A 238 2.86 3.93 26.15
C ASN A 238 1.48 3.26 26.02
N SER A 239 0.57 3.81 25.21
CA SER A 239 -0.76 3.22 25.03
C SER A 239 -0.66 1.82 24.41
N HIS A 240 -1.45 0.89 24.94
CA HIS A 240 -1.40 -0.51 24.50
C HIS A 240 -1.77 -0.68 23.02
N VAL A 241 -2.67 0.17 22.50
CA VAL A 241 -3.08 0.14 21.09
C VAL A 241 -1.99 0.65 20.17
N LEU A 242 -1.34 1.78 20.50
CA LEU A 242 -0.24 2.30 19.69
C LEU A 242 0.92 1.31 19.66
N THR A 243 1.30 0.75 20.81
CA THR A 243 2.37 -0.27 20.86
C THR A 243 2.00 -1.52 20.06
N ALA A 244 0.71 -1.92 20.05
CA ALA A 244 0.26 -3.06 19.26
C ALA A 244 0.41 -2.79 17.75
N VAL A 245 -0.03 -1.62 17.28
CA VAL A 245 0.13 -1.21 15.87
C VAL A 245 1.60 -1.09 15.48
N GLN A 246 2.44 -0.48 16.33
CA GLN A 246 3.89 -0.37 16.10
C GLN A 246 4.58 -1.74 15.99
N LYS A 247 4.09 -2.76 16.69
CA LYS A 247 4.59 -4.14 16.57
C LYS A 247 4.12 -4.85 15.31
N LEU A 248 2.85 -4.70 14.94
CA LEU A 248 2.25 -5.43 13.82
C LEU A 248 2.59 -4.80 12.46
N LEU A 249 2.66 -3.48 12.37
CA LEU A 249 2.84 -2.78 11.10
C LEU A 249 4.12 -3.21 10.35
N PRO A 250 5.30 -3.31 10.99
CA PRO A 250 6.53 -3.75 10.32
C PRO A 250 6.47 -5.19 9.78
N ILE A 251 5.67 -6.07 10.40
CA ILE A 251 5.55 -7.49 10.02
C ILE A 251 4.27 -7.79 9.20
N SER A 252 3.48 -6.78 8.87
CA SER A 252 2.18 -6.94 8.21
C SER A 252 2.23 -7.69 6.88
N THR A 253 3.26 -7.45 6.07
CA THR A 253 3.49 -8.17 4.81
C THR A 253 3.87 -9.63 5.03
N GLN A 254 4.62 -9.93 6.10
CA GLN A 254 4.94 -11.31 6.48
C GLN A 254 3.68 -12.06 6.91
N ILE A 255 2.83 -11.43 7.73
CA ILE A 255 1.53 -11.96 8.13
C ILE A 255 0.68 -12.23 6.89
N ALA A 256 0.56 -11.26 5.98
CA ALA A 256 -0.20 -11.39 4.75
C ALA A 256 0.29 -12.56 3.88
N ASN A 257 1.61 -12.70 3.71
CA ASN A 257 2.19 -13.82 2.95
C ASN A 257 1.86 -15.19 3.56
N LYS A 258 1.99 -15.33 4.89
CA LYS A 258 1.65 -16.58 5.59
C LYS A 258 0.18 -16.93 5.41
N ILE A 259 -0.70 -15.95 5.56
CA ILE A 259 -2.15 -16.14 5.41
C ILE A 259 -2.49 -16.54 3.98
N CYS A 260 -1.99 -15.81 2.98
CA CYS A 260 -2.22 -16.14 1.58
C CYS A 260 -1.70 -17.53 1.21
N GLN A 261 -0.52 -17.92 1.70
CA GLN A 261 0.01 -19.26 1.47
C GLN A 261 -0.90 -20.34 2.07
N LYS A 262 -1.31 -20.18 3.33
CA LYS A 262 -2.26 -21.11 3.98
C LYS A 262 -3.58 -21.21 3.21
N ILE A 263 -4.10 -20.11 2.68
CA ILE A 263 -5.34 -20.11 1.87
C ILE A 263 -5.13 -20.84 0.54
N ILE A 264 -4.00 -20.63 -0.13
CA ILE A 264 -3.66 -21.36 -1.36
C ILE A 264 -3.62 -22.86 -1.09
N ASP A 265 -3.02 -23.27 0.03
CA ASP A 265 -2.91 -24.67 0.41
C ASP A 265 -4.29 -25.29 0.74
N LEU A 266 -5.20 -24.51 1.35
CA LEU A 266 -6.56 -24.94 1.68
C LEU A 266 -7.50 -24.96 0.46
N TYR A 267 -7.28 -24.07 -0.51
CA TYR A 267 -8.14 -23.89 -1.68
C TYR A 267 -7.32 -23.91 -3.00
N PRO A 268 -6.60 -25.01 -3.30
CA PRO A 268 -5.62 -25.05 -4.39
C PRO A 268 -6.23 -24.87 -5.79
N ASN A 269 -7.52 -25.19 -5.94
CA ASN A 269 -8.25 -25.11 -7.21
C ASN A 269 -9.18 -23.90 -7.29
N TYR A 270 -9.12 -22.97 -6.33
CA TYR A 270 -9.97 -21.79 -6.35
C TYR A 270 -9.56 -20.83 -7.47
N HIS A 271 -10.54 -20.38 -8.25
CA HIS A 271 -10.35 -19.41 -9.32
C HIS A 271 -11.14 -18.13 -9.01
N SER A 272 -10.42 -17.02 -8.95
CA SER A 272 -11.01 -15.69 -9.03
C SER A 272 -11.34 -15.33 -10.47
N GLN A 273 -11.89 -14.13 -10.71
CA GLN A 273 -12.04 -13.58 -12.06
C GLN A 273 -10.70 -13.46 -12.80
N SER A 274 -9.59 -13.32 -12.07
CA SER A 274 -8.26 -13.08 -12.61
C SER A 274 -7.36 -14.32 -12.68
N GLY A 275 -7.85 -15.51 -12.29
CA GLY A 275 -7.09 -16.77 -12.31
C GLY A 275 -7.00 -17.47 -10.95
N LEU A 276 -6.10 -18.45 -10.87
CA LEU A 276 -5.83 -19.25 -9.66
C LEU A 276 -5.17 -18.43 -8.55
N LEU A 277 -5.45 -18.75 -7.28
CA LEU A 277 -4.81 -18.07 -6.14
C LEU A 277 -3.28 -18.20 -6.12
N SER A 278 -2.75 -19.29 -6.68
CA SER A 278 -1.30 -19.56 -6.77
C SER A 278 -0.60 -18.76 -7.87
N GLU A 279 -1.34 -18.17 -8.81
CA GLU A 279 -0.74 -17.35 -9.87
C GLU A 279 -0.12 -16.08 -9.31
N PRO A 280 1.08 -15.67 -9.77
CA PRO A 280 1.82 -14.55 -9.16
C PRO A 280 1.03 -13.24 -9.04
N LEU A 281 0.27 -12.86 -10.07
CA LEU A 281 -0.51 -11.62 -10.06
C LEU A 281 -1.73 -11.69 -9.12
N VAL A 282 -2.39 -12.84 -9.05
CA VAL A 282 -3.52 -13.07 -8.14
C VAL A 282 -3.01 -13.10 -6.70
N ARG A 283 -1.88 -13.78 -6.44
CA ARG A 283 -1.23 -13.80 -5.13
C ARG A 283 -0.84 -12.40 -4.65
N LEU A 284 -0.28 -11.56 -5.53
CA LEU A 284 0.04 -10.16 -5.19
C LEU A 284 -1.21 -9.37 -4.79
N SER A 285 -2.31 -9.51 -5.55
CA SER A 285 -3.59 -8.89 -5.20
C SER A 285 -4.15 -9.41 -3.87
N SER A 286 -4.06 -10.71 -3.61
CA SER A 286 -4.51 -11.33 -2.35
C SER A 286 -3.72 -10.83 -1.15
N ILE A 287 -2.39 -10.69 -1.27
CA ILE A 287 -1.53 -10.13 -0.22
C ILE A 287 -1.96 -8.70 0.12
N ARG A 288 -2.16 -7.87 -0.91
CA ARG A 288 -2.61 -6.48 -0.74
C ARG A 288 -3.96 -6.42 -0.03
N ASP A 289 -4.90 -7.29 -0.36
CA ASP A 289 -6.19 -7.33 0.31
C ASP A 289 -6.03 -7.69 1.80
N VAL A 290 -5.19 -8.67 2.16
CA VAL A 290 -4.90 -8.98 3.58
C VAL A 290 -4.22 -7.80 4.30
N GLU A 291 -3.32 -7.08 3.63
CA GLU A 291 -2.74 -5.83 4.17
C GLU A 291 -3.81 -4.74 4.37
N MET A 292 -4.74 -4.61 3.43
CA MET A 292 -5.85 -3.67 3.53
C MET A 292 -6.72 -3.94 4.77
N PHE A 293 -7.10 -5.20 5.01
CA PHE A 293 -7.83 -5.58 6.22
C PHE A 293 -7.05 -5.26 7.50
N GLN A 294 -5.73 -5.47 7.51
CA GLN A 294 -4.86 -5.08 8.63
C GLN A 294 -4.88 -3.56 8.86
N VAL A 295 -4.75 -2.76 7.80
CA VAL A 295 -4.75 -1.29 7.92
C VAL A 295 -6.08 -0.76 8.46
N TYR A 296 -7.21 -1.24 7.94
CA TYR A 296 -8.52 -0.84 8.46
C TYR A 296 -8.73 -1.27 9.91
N LEU A 297 -8.21 -2.44 10.31
CA LEU A 297 -8.23 -2.87 11.70
C LEU A 297 -7.45 -1.89 12.59
N TRP A 298 -6.27 -1.43 12.15
CA TRP A 298 -5.47 -0.46 12.88
C TRP A 298 -6.16 0.90 13.00
N VAL A 299 -6.73 1.42 11.91
CA VAL A 299 -7.52 2.67 11.93
C VAL A 299 -8.60 2.56 13.00
N CYS A 300 -9.41 1.50 12.95
CA CYS A 300 -10.51 1.34 13.90
C CYS A 300 -10.02 1.24 15.35
N SER A 301 -8.92 0.52 15.60
CA SER A 301 -8.35 0.41 16.94
C SER A 301 -7.82 1.73 17.47
N LEU A 302 -7.12 2.52 16.64
CA LEU A 302 -6.55 3.81 17.04
C LEU A 302 -7.65 4.86 17.22
N GLU A 303 -8.67 4.88 16.38
CA GLU A 303 -9.76 5.84 16.49
C GLU A 303 -10.81 5.49 17.55
N GLY A 304 -10.77 4.28 18.11
CA GLY A 304 -11.82 3.84 19.03
C GLY A 304 -13.17 3.62 18.33
N SER A 305 -13.19 3.38 17.01
CA SER A 305 -14.40 3.45 16.18
C SER A 305 -14.42 2.38 15.10
N VAL A 306 -15.60 1.85 14.77
CA VAL A 306 -15.78 0.89 13.68
C VAL A 306 -16.05 1.55 12.33
N ASN A 307 -16.10 2.88 12.27
CA ASN A 307 -16.55 3.64 11.10
C ASN A 307 -15.74 3.32 9.83
N ALA A 308 -14.42 3.19 9.94
CA ALA A 308 -13.58 2.88 8.77
C ALA A 308 -13.94 1.52 8.15
N ILE A 309 -14.28 0.53 8.98
CA ILE A 309 -14.75 -0.77 8.49
C ILE A 309 -16.18 -0.65 7.92
N GLN A 310 -17.09 -0.03 8.67
CA GLN A 310 -18.51 -0.01 8.34
C GLN A 310 -18.86 0.84 7.12
N GLN A 311 -18.22 1.99 6.98
CA GLN A 311 -18.56 3.00 5.98
C GLN A 311 -17.64 2.95 4.76
N GLU A 312 -16.44 2.38 4.88
CA GLU A 312 -15.47 2.32 3.77
C GLU A 312 -15.19 0.89 3.32
N LEU A 313 -14.53 0.07 4.17
CA LEU A 313 -14.04 -1.24 3.75
C LEU A 313 -15.18 -2.19 3.36
N PHE A 314 -16.17 -2.36 4.22
CA PHE A 314 -17.25 -3.31 3.97
C PHE A 314 -18.07 -2.97 2.72
N PRO A 315 -18.54 -1.72 2.53
CA PRO A 315 -19.25 -1.35 1.30
C PRO A 315 -18.39 -1.50 0.03
N LEU A 316 -17.09 -1.20 0.12
CA LEU A 316 -16.16 -1.39 -0.99
C LEU A 316 -16.02 -2.88 -1.37
N CYS A 317 -15.80 -3.75 -0.38
CA CYS A 317 -15.74 -5.20 -0.62
C CYS A 317 -17.06 -5.75 -1.15
N ALA A 318 -18.20 -5.33 -0.59
CA ALA A 318 -19.54 -5.72 -1.04
C ALA A 318 -19.78 -5.39 -2.52
N MET A 319 -19.23 -4.26 -2.98
CA MET A 319 -19.30 -3.84 -4.38
C MET A 319 -18.32 -4.61 -5.28
N LEU A 320 -17.05 -4.76 -4.87
CA LEU A 320 -16.00 -5.29 -5.74
C LEU A 320 -15.91 -6.82 -5.77
N TYR A 321 -15.99 -7.47 -4.61
CA TYR A 321 -15.69 -8.90 -4.49
C TYR A 321 -16.62 -9.81 -5.30
N PRO A 322 -17.94 -9.56 -5.39
CA PRO A 322 -18.82 -10.32 -6.29
C PRO A 322 -18.38 -10.22 -7.77
N ARG A 323 -17.97 -9.03 -8.22
CA ARG A 323 -17.51 -8.80 -9.60
C ARG A 323 -16.17 -9.46 -9.89
N LEU A 324 -15.32 -9.57 -8.87
CA LEU A 324 -14.01 -10.22 -8.94
C LEU A 324 -14.05 -11.73 -8.64
N LYS A 325 -15.26 -12.29 -8.40
CA LYS A 325 -15.45 -13.68 -7.96
C LYS A 325 -14.58 -14.01 -6.75
N VAL A 326 -14.63 -13.17 -5.72
CA VAL A 326 -14.02 -13.44 -4.40
C VAL A 326 -15.14 -13.91 -3.47
N GLN A 327 -15.07 -15.17 -3.04
CA GLN A 327 -16.07 -15.77 -2.18
C GLN A 327 -15.91 -15.30 -0.73
N TRP A 328 -17.03 -15.03 -0.07
CA TRP A 328 -17.05 -14.61 1.33
C TRP A 328 -16.41 -15.64 2.26
N GLU A 329 -16.47 -16.92 1.92
CA GLU A 329 -15.81 -17.98 2.70
C GLU A 329 -14.29 -17.82 2.74
N LEU A 330 -13.65 -17.40 1.64
CA LEU A 330 -12.22 -17.09 1.63
C LEU A 330 -11.89 -15.93 2.57
N ILE A 331 -12.71 -14.88 2.55
CA ILE A 331 -12.55 -13.71 3.44
C ILE A 331 -12.70 -14.14 4.89
N ARG A 332 -13.63 -15.05 5.19
CA ARG A 332 -13.82 -15.62 6.52
C ARG A 332 -12.62 -16.43 6.98
N CYS A 333 -12.09 -17.29 6.11
CA CYS A 333 -10.87 -18.05 6.39
C CYS A 333 -9.69 -17.09 6.66
N MET A 334 -9.54 -16.06 5.82
CA MET A 334 -8.52 -15.02 5.95
C MET A 334 -8.61 -14.27 7.28
N LEU A 335 -9.81 -13.86 7.70
CA LEU A 335 -10.03 -13.19 9.00
C LEU A 335 -9.73 -14.11 10.19
N HIS A 336 -10.05 -15.40 10.09
CA HIS A 336 -9.71 -16.37 11.13
C HIS A 336 -8.20 -16.52 11.27
N LEU A 337 -7.48 -16.66 10.15
CA LEU A 337 -6.02 -16.75 10.15
C LEU A 337 -5.38 -15.44 10.62
N LEU A 338 -5.94 -14.29 10.26
CA LEU A 338 -5.48 -13.00 10.74
C LEU A 338 -5.60 -12.88 12.26
N GLN A 339 -6.71 -13.35 12.86
CA GLN A 339 -6.86 -13.43 14.32
C GLN A 339 -5.73 -14.22 14.96
N GLN A 340 -5.40 -15.39 14.40
CA GLN A 340 -4.36 -16.26 14.93
C GLN A 340 -2.98 -15.59 14.89
N GLU A 341 -2.61 -14.98 13.76
CA GLU A 341 -1.31 -14.31 13.62
C GLU A 341 -1.21 -13.09 14.57
N ILE A 342 -2.29 -12.31 14.73
CA ILE A 342 -2.31 -11.18 15.69
C ILE A 342 -2.08 -11.67 17.13
N CYS A 343 -2.80 -12.71 17.55
CA CYS A 343 -2.67 -13.27 18.90
C CYS A 343 -1.29 -13.89 19.16
N GLN A 344 -0.59 -14.38 18.14
CA GLN A 344 0.77 -14.91 18.26
C GLN A 344 1.83 -13.83 18.42
N HIS A 345 1.60 -12.64 17.86
CA HIS A 345 2.56 -11.55 17.84
C HIS A 345 2.38 -10.51 18.96
N LEU A 346 1.24 -10.55 19.67
CA LEU A 346 0.89 -9.60 20.72
C LEU A 346 0.70 -10.30 22.07
N ASN A 347 0.98 -9.56 23.15
CA ASN A 347 0.55 -10.01 24.48
C ASN A 347 -0.97 -9.80 24.65
N THR A 348 -1.56 -10.40 25.69
CA THR A 348 -3.01 -10.36 25.92
C THR A 348 -3.57 -8.94 26.00
N LYS A 349 -2.89 -8.01 26.69
CA LYS A 349 -3.36 -6.62 26.82
C LYS A 349 -3.39 -5.92 25.46
N GLN A 350 -2.35 -6.10 24.66
CA GLN A 350 -2.25 -5.55 23.31
C GLN A 350 -3.29 -6.17 22.38
N ALA A 351 -3.40 -7.51 22.35
CA ALA A 351 -4.37 -8.21 21.52
C ALA A 351 -5.81 -7.76 21.83
N ASN A 352 -6.15 -7.59 23.11
CA ASN A 352 -7.47 -7.14 23.55
C ASN A 352 -7.85 -5.75 23.01
N THR A 353 -6.90 -4.91 22.59
CA THR A 353 -7.20 -3.62 21.94
C THR A 353 -7.67 -3.77 20.49
N LEU A 354 -7.34 -4.87 19.80
CA LEU A 354 -7.73 -5.11 18.41
C LEU A 354 -8.92 -6.09 18.28
N MET A 355 -9.09 -7.02 19.23
CA MET A 355 -10.10 -8.08 19.14
C MET A 355 -11.54 -7.60 18.91
N PRO A 356 -12.02 -6.51 19.56
CA PRO A 356 -13.40 -6.04 19.31
C PRO A 356 -13.64 -5.69 17.84
N TYR A 357 -12.68 -5.03 17.20
CA TYR A 357 -12.78 -4.64 15.79
C TYR A 357 -12.66 -5.82 14.84
N LEU A 358 -11.86 -6.83 15.21
CA LEU A 358 -11.77 -8.07 14.45
C LEU A 358 -13.06 -8.90 14.54
N GLN A 359 -13.73 -8.89 15.70
CA GLN A 359 -15.06 -9.48 15.85
C GLN A 359 -16.09 -8.76 14.98
N VAL A 360 -16.02 -7.44 14.87
CA VAL A 360 -16.88 -6.67 13.95
C VAL A 360 -16.62 -7.09 12.50
N LEU A 361 -15.36 -7.18 12.04
CA LEU A 361 -15.03 -7.73 10.71
C LEU A 361 -15.62 -9.13 10.52
N TRP A 362 -15.43 -10.00 11.50
CA TRP A 362 -15.96 -11.35 11.48
C TRP A 362 -17.48 -11.34 11.25
N HIS A 363 -18.23 -10.58 12.03
CA HIS A 363 -19.68 -10.51 11.91
C HIS A 363 -20.16 -9.88 10.61
N MET A 364 -19.56 -8.76 10.19
CA MET A 364 -19.96 -8.05 8.97
C MET A 364 -19.74 -8.90 7.71
N PHE A 365 -18.64 -9.64 7.64
CA PHE A 365 -18.36 -10.52 6.50
C PHE A 365 -18.98 -11.92 6.64
N SER A 366 -19.93 -12.12 7.56
CA SER A 366 -20.58 -13.42 7.73
C SER A 366 -21.55 -13.74 6.59
N PRO A 367 -21.72 -15.03 6.22
CA PRO A 367 -22.64 -15.41 5.15
C PRO A 367 -24.06 -14.88 5.33
N LYS A 368 -24.55 -14.81 6.58
CA LYS A 368 -25.91 -14.32 6.92
C LYS A 368 -26.18 -12.92 6.37
N VAL A 369 -25.20 -12.02 6.44
CA VAL A 369 -25.32 -10.64 5.93
C VAL A 369 -25.52 -10.63 4.43
N PHE A 370 -24.92 -11.58 3.71
CA PHE A 370 -25.00 -11.66 2.25
C PHE A 370 -26.17 -12.52 1.77
N SER A 371 -26.65 -13.48 2.57
CA SER A 371 -27.90 -14.20 2.30
C SER A 371 -29.10 -13.24 2.21
N GLU A 372 -29.08 -12.17 3.00
CA GLU A 372 -30.14 -11.15 3.05
C GLU A 372 -30.01 -10.10 1.92
N LEU A 373 -28.83 -9.97 1.29
CA LEU A 373 -28.56 -9.04 0.18
C LEU A 373 -28.83 -9.65 -1.21
N ILE A 374 -29.28 -10.91 -1.28
CA ILE A 374 -29.63 -11.63 -2.52
C ILE A 374 -31.14 -11.53 -2.84
N LEU A 375 -31.92 -10.75 -2.09
CA LEU A 375 -33.33 -10.46 -2.40
C LEU A 375 -33.50 -9.18 -3.23
#